data_AF-A0A3D1ZMT2-F1
#
_entry.id   AF-A0A3D1ZMT2-F1
#
_cell.length_a   1.000
_cell.length_b   1.000
_cell.length_c   1.000
_cell.angle_alpha   90.00
_cell.angle_beta   90.00
_cell.angle_gamma   90.00
#
_symmetry.space_group_name_H-M   'P 1'
#
loop_
_entity.id
_entity.type
_entity.pdbx_description
1 polymer ?
#
loop_
_entity_poly.entity_id
_entity_poly.type
_entity_poly.pdbx_seq_one_letter_code
_entity_poly.pdbx_strand_id
1 'polypeptide(L)'
;MHFKDIRQFIEFLDERGDLKRVTAMVDSDLEITEITDRTIKSGGPALLFENVAGSDAPVAINLMGTHQRTAWALGVENIDDLTSRVRKLLGLAQGPPSGLMGKVRALGDLVSVARTQP
;
A
#
# COMPACT_ATOMS: atom_id res chain seq x y z
N MET A 1 9.79 1.95 2.31
CA MET A 1 9.39 0.55 2.60
C MET A 1 9.33 -0.20 1.29
N HIS A 2 9.75 -1.46 1.23
CA HIS A 2 9.66 -2.27 0.01
C HIS A 2 9.28 -3.69 0.38
N PHE A 3 8.12 -4.15 -0.07
CA PHE A 3 7.59 -5.48 0.20
C PHE A 3 7.69 -6.32 -1.07
N LYS A 4 8.31 -7.50 -0.98
CA LYS A 4 8.46 -8.41 -2.12
C LYS A 4 7.15 -9.11 -2.46
N ASP A 5 6.31 -9.32 -1.46
CA ASP A 5 5.00 -9.95 -1.59
C ASP A 5 4.04 -9.49 -0.48
N ILE A 6 2.79 -9.97 -0.55
CA ILE A 6 1.74 -9.63 0.42
C ILE A 6 2.06 -10.17 1.83
N ARG A 7 2.79 -11.27 1.95
CA ARG A 7 3.11 -11.88 3.26
C ARG A 7 4.00 -10.95 4.07
N GLN A 8 5.02 -10.38 3.42
CA GLN A 8 5.87 -9.36 4.04
C GLN A 8 5.09 -8.11 4.46
N PHE A 9 4.07 -7.72 3.68
CA PHE A 9 3.23 -6.59 4.07
C PHE A 9 2.33 -6.93 5.28
N ILE A 10 1.78 -8.13 5.34
CA ILE A 10 1.01 -8.62 6.49
C ILE A 10 1.89 -8.64 7.75
N GLU A 11 3.10 -9.20 7.67
CA GLU A 11 4.07 -9.20 8.78
C GLU A 11 4.41 -7.79 9.25
N PHE A 12 4.65 -6.87 8.32
CA PHE A 12 4.89 -5.46 8.63
C PHE A 12 3.70 -4.80 9.38
N LEU A 13 2.46 -5.12 9.00
CA LEU A 13 1.28 -4.61 9.71
C LEU A 13 1.16 -5.23 11.11
N ASP A 14 1.47 -6.52 11.26
CA ASP A 14 1.48 -7.23 12.55
C ASP A 14 2.51 -6.62 13.53
N GLU A 15 3.74 -6.40 13.06
CA GLU A 15 4.81 -5.76 13.83
C GLU A 15 4.45 -4.34 14.31
N ARG A 16 3.64 -3.62 13.53
CA ARG A 16 3.15 -2.28 13.87
C ARG A 16 1.88 -2.28 14.73
N GLY A 17 1.31 -3.44 15.01
CA GLY A 17 0.03 -3.58 15.70
C GLY A 17 -1.18 -3.09 14.88
N ASP A 18 -1.03 -2.95 13.56
CA ASP A 18 -2.09 -2.54 12.64
C ASP A 18 -2.71 -3.74 11.88
N LEU A 19 -2.46 -4.95 12.37
CA LEU A 19 -3.12 -6.19 11.97
C LEU A 19 -3.79 -6.83 13.19
N LYS A 20 -5.01 -7.33 13.02
CA LYS A 20 -5.68 -8.19 13.97
C LYS A 20 -5.89 -9.58 13.39
N ARG A 21 -5.29 -10.58 14.05
CA ARG A 21 -5.58 -12.00 13.81
C ARG A 21 -6.88 -12.38 14.53
N VAL A 22 -7.80 -12.98 13.78
CA VAL A 22 -9.10 -13.47 14.26
C VAL A 22 -9.08 -14.99 14.19
N THR A 23 -8.99 -15.63 15.35
CA THR A 23 -8.92 -17.10 15.50
C THR A 23 -10.30 -17.75 15.67
N ALA A 24 -11.33 -16.94 15.97
CA ALA A 24 -12.70 -17.41 16.01
C ALA A 24 -13.11 -17.90 14.61
N MET A 25 -13.86 -19.01 14.55
CA MET A 25 -14.43 -19.51 13.31
C MET A 25 -15.45 -18.50 12.78
N VAL A 26 -15.34 -18.15 11.49
CA VAL A 26 -16.23 -17.20 10.80
C VAL A 26 -16.76 -17.78 9.50
N ASP A 27 -17.96 -17.38 9.11
CA ASP A 27 -18.51 -17.67 7.80
C ASP A 27 -17.96 -16.70 6.73
N SER A 28 -17.67 -17.24 5.55
CA SER A 28 -17.32 -16.43 4.39
C SER A 28 -18.54 -15.71 3.79
N ASP A 29 -19.75 -16.25 4.00
CA ASP A 29 -20.99 -15.65 3.53
C ASP A 29 -21.39 -14.48 4.43
N LEU A 30 -21.01 -13.27 4.00
CA LEU A 30 -21.34 -11.98 4.58
C LEU A 30 -20.78 -11.68 5.99
N GLU A 31 -20.46 -12.67 6.83
CA GLU A 31 -19.95 -12.43 8.18
C GLU A 31 -18.58 -11.73 8.16
N ILE A 32 -17.61 -12.25 7.40
CA ILE A 32 -16.31 -11.58 7.20
C ILE A 32 -16.49 -10.15 6.69
N THR A 33 -17.44 -9.93 5.78
CA THR A 33 -17.71 -8.61 5.20
C THR A 33 -18.30 -7.66 6.23
N GLU A 34 -19.26 -8.09 7.04
CA GLU A 34 -19.87 -7.28 8.11
C GLU A 34 -18.85 -6.89 9.17
N ILE A 35 -18.00 -7.83 9.60
CA ILE A 35 -16.91 -7.54 10.55
C ILE A 35 -15.93 -6.52 9.96
N THR A 36 -15.57 -6.72 8.70
CA THR A 36 -14.67 -5.82 7.96
C THR A 36 -15.27 -4.43 7.81
N ASP A 37 -16.56 -4.32 7.49
CA ASP A 37 -17.28 -3.06 7.29
C ASP A 37 -17.28 -2.20 8.57
N ARG A 38 -17.57 -2.80 9.72
CA ARG A 38 -17.48 -2.10 11.02
C ARG A 38 -16.05 -1.68 11.35
N THR A 39 -15.08 -2.52 11.01
CA THR A 39 -13.66 -2.27 11.28
C THR A 39 -13.14 -1.12 10.42
N ILE A 40 -13.40 -1.11 9.12
CA ILE A 40 -12.91 -0.06 8.22
C ILE A 40 -13.56 1.30 8.54
N LYS A 41 -14.86 1.32 8.86
CA LYS A 41 -15.58 2.57 9.20
C LYS A 41 -15.09 3.21 10.50
N SER A 42 -14.50 2.43 11.40
CA SER A 42 -13.86 2.95 12.62
C SER A 42 -12.36 3.24 12.46
N GLY A 43 -11.80 3.07 11.25
CA GLY A 43 -10.37 3.20 10.99
C GLY A 43 -9.52 2.09 11.63
N GLY A 44 -10.14 0.95 11.93
CA GLY A 44 -9.51 -0.18 12.61
C GLY A 44 -8.42 -0.89 11.79
N PRO A 45 -7.80 -1.93 12.38
CA PRO A 45 -6.65 -2.61 11.79
C PRO A 45 -7.03 -3.43 10.55
N ALA A 46 -6.02 -3.87 9.81
CA ALA A 46 -6.18 -4.96 8.86
C ALA A 46 -6.63 -6.25 9.58
N LEU A 47 -7.31 -7.16 8.89
CA LEU A 47 -7.84 -8.39 9.48
C LEU A 47 -7.27 -9.62 8.79
N LEU A 48 -6.87 -10.61 9.59
CA LEU A 48 -6.51 -11.95 9.12
C LEU A 48 -7.39 -12.96 9.85
N PHE A 49 -8.37 -13.51 9.14
CA PHE A 49 -9.24 -14.58 9.62
C PHE A 49 -8.54 -15.93 9.37
N GLU A 50 -8.18 -16.62 10.44
CA GLU A 50 -7.38 -17.85 10.37
C GLU A 50 -8.25 -19.11 10.26
N ASN A 51 -9.54 -19.01 10.61
CA ASN A 51 -10.48 -20.12 10.59
C ASN A 51 -11.78 -19.73 9.87
N VAL A 52 -11.91 -20.14 8.61
CA VAL A 52 -13.07 -19.84 7.77
C VAL A 52 -13.87 -21.12 7.55
N ALA A 53 -15.16 -21.10 7.90
CA ALA A 53 -16.03 -22.26 7.79
C ALA A 53 -16.06 -22.79 6.34
N GLY A 54 -15.77 -24.09 6.19
CA GLY A 54 -15.75 -24.75 4.88
C GLY A 54 -14.55 -24.42 3.98
N SER A 55 -13.50 -23.76 4.50
CA SER A 55 -12.28 -23.43 3.76
C SER A 55 -11.03 -23.69 4.59
N ASP A 56 -10.03 -24.35 3.99
CA ASP A 56 -8.69 -24.51 4.59
C ASP A 56 -7.81 -23.27 4.41
N ALA A 57 -8.26 -22.30 3.59
CA ALA A 57 -7.53 -21.07 3.31
C ALA A 57 -7.95 -19.94 4.26
N PRO A 58 -6.99 -19.23 4.90
CA PRO A 58 -7.27 -18.03 5.67
C PRO A 58 -7.63 -16.86 4.76
N VAL A 59 -8.32 -15.86 5.31
CA VAL A 59 -8.73 -14.66 4.59
C VAL A 59 -8.06 -13.42 5.19
N ALA A 60 -7.20 -12.78 4.40
CA ALA A 60 -6.64 -11.48 4.70
C ALA A 60 -7.46 -10.38 4.01
N ILE A 61 -7.96 -9.41 4.77
CA ILE A 61 -8.81 -8.33 4.26
C ILE A 61 -8.52 -7.01 5.01
N ASN A 62 -9.04 -5.90 4.51
CA ASN A 62 -8.82 -4.55 5.06
C ASN A 62 -7.34 -4.09 5.04
N LEU A 63 -6.48 -4.77 4.26
CA LEU A 63 -5.04 -4.51 4.16
C LEU A 63 -4.72 -3.08 3.73
N MET A 64 -5.59 -2.45 2.94
CA MET A 64 -5.47 -1.06 2.49
C MET A 64 -6.63 -0.19 2.99
N GLY A 65 -7.24 -0.58 4.11
CA GLY A 65 -8.46 0.06 4.64
C GLY A 65 -8.30 1.50 5.14
N THR A 66 -7.07 2.00 5.24
CA THR A 66 -6.78 3.39 5.64
C THR A 66 -5.83 4.04 4.66
N HIS A 67 -5.82 5.38 4.63
CA HIS A 67 -4.85 6.16 3.85
C HIS A 67 -3.41 5.81 4.23
N GLN A 68 -3.15 5.61 5.53
CA GLN A 68 -1.82 5.27 6.03
C GLN A 68 -1.36 3.88 5.56
N ARG A 69 -2.21 2.85 5.65
CA ARG A 69 -1.89 1.51 5.13
C ARG A 69 -1.69 1.52 3.62
N THR A 70 -2.47 2.33 2.89
CA THR A 70 -2.29 2.51 1.44
C THR A 70 -0.94 3.15 1.12
N ALA A 71 -0.54 4.18 1.86
CA ALA A 71 0.78 4.81 1.70
C ALA A 71 1.91 3.79 1.94
N TRP A 72 1.82 3.02 3.03
CA TRP A 72 2.78 1.97 3.34
C TRP A 72 2.87 0.90 2.27
N ALA A 73 1.72 0.40 1.78
CA ALA A 73 1.67 -0.58 0.70
C ALA A 73 2.36 -0.09 -0.59
N LEU A 74 2.32 1.22 -0.84
CA LEU A 74 2.99 1.89 -1.97
C LEU A 74 4.45 2.28 -1.66
N GLY A 75 4.96 1.89 -0.50
CA GLY A 75 6.35 2.06 -0.10
C GLY A 75 6.72 3.43 0.46
N VAL A 76 5.73 4.30 0.70
CA VAL A 76 5.89 5.69 1.18
C VAL A 76 5.27 5.88 2.56
N GLU A 77 5.75 6.85 3.33
CA GLU A 77 5.12 7.20 4.62
C GLU A 77 3.89 8.10 4.43
N ASN A 78 3.92 8.98 3.42
CA ASN A 78 2.79 9.83 3.06
C ASN A 78 2.47 9.69 1.56
N ILE A 79 1.18 9.56 1.23
CA ILE A 79 0.70 9.42 -0.15
C ILE A 79 1.00 10.66 -1.02
N ASP A 80 1.14 11.84 -0.41
CA ASP A 80 1.50 13.07 -1.10
C ASP A 80 2.90 12.99 -1.72
N ASP A 81 3.82 12.27 -1.07
CA ASP A 81 5.17 12.04 -1.59
C ASP A 81 5.12 11.28 -2.91
N LEU A 82 4.27 10.25 -3.00
CA LEU A 82 4.08 9.50 -4.23
C LEU A 82 3.45 10.37 -5.31
N THR A 83 2.43 11.15 -4.96
CA THR A 83 1.75 12.06 -5.89
C THR A 83 2.73 13.07 -6.50
N SER A 84 3.63 13.63 -5.69
CA SER A 84 4.66 14.56 -6.17
C SER A 84 5.63 13.90 -7.17
N ARG A 85 6.05 12.66 -6.90
CA ARG A 85 6.93 11.87 -7.78
C ARG A 85 6.25 11.55 -9.11
N VAL A 86 4.98 11.12 -9.07
CA VAL A 86 4.20 10.82 -10.28
C VAL A 86 4.02 12.08 -11.13
N ARG A 87 3.66 13.23 -10.54
CA ARG A 87 3.56 14.51 -11.27
C ARG A 87 4.88 14.88 -11.94
N LYS A 88 6.00 14.72 -11.24
CA LYS A 88 7.34 15.00 -11.79
C LYS A 88 7.64 14.11 -13.01
N LEU A 89 7.38 12.81 -12.92
CA LEU A 89 7.58 11.87 -14.02
C LEU A 89 6.71 12.20 -15.24
N LEU A 90 5.42 12.49 -15.01
CA LEU A 90 4.51 12.88 -16.09
C LEU A 90 4.94 14.20 -16.75
N GLY A 91 5.42 15.17 -15.97
CA GLY A 91 5.97 16.42 -16.50
C GLY A 91 7.20 16.20 -17.39
N LEU A 92 8.07 15.25 -17.06
CA LEU A 92 9.22 14.88 -17.90
C LEU A 92 8.79 14.19 -19.21
N ALA A 93 7.71 13.40 -19.19
CA ALA A 93 7.19 12.72 -20.37
C ALA A 93 6.52 13.67 -21.38
N GLN A 94 6.04 14.84 -20.93
CA GLN A 94 5.40 15.85 -21.80
C GLN A 94 6.41 16.69 -22.64
N GLY A 95 7.70 16.34 -22.59
CA GLY A 95 8.77 16.93 -23.41
C GLY A 95 9.83 17.67 -22.57
N PRO A 96 11.09 17.69 -23.01
CA PRO A 96 12.16 18.35 -22.26
C PRO A 96 11.85 19.85 -22.12
N PRO A 97 12.09 20.47 -20.95
CA PRO A 97 11.86 21.89 -20.77
C PRO A 97 12.72 22.67 -21.78
N SER A 98 12.12 23.67 -22.44
CA SER A 98 12.80 24.48 -23.45
C SER A 98 13.98 25.25 -22.82
N GLY A 99 15.15 25.16 -23.46
CA GLY A 99 16.38 25.87 -23.06
C GLY A 99 17.45 25.01 -22.39
N LEU A 100 18.69 25.50 -22.37
CA LEU A 100 19.87 24.80 -21.84
C LEU A 100 19.72 24.40 -20.36
N MET A 101 19.16 25.29 -19.53
CA MET A 101 18.90 24.99 -18.11
C MET A 101 17.86 23.87 -17.93
N GLY A 102 16.86 23.81 -18.81
CA GLY A 102 15.83 22.76 -18.80
C GLY A 102 16.43 21.38 -19.05
N LYS A 103 17.35 21.28 -20.00
CA LYS A 103 18.06 20.03 -20.33
C LYS A 103 18.95 19.54 -19.18
N VAL A 104 19.63 20.45 -18.46
CA VAL A 104 20.45 20.09 -17.31
C VAL A 104 19.61 19.59 -16.14
N ARG A 105 18.46 20.22 -15.85
CA ARG A 105 17.52 19.72 -14.83
C ARG A 105 16.93 18.36 -15.21
N ALA A 106 16.53 18.18 -16.47
CA ALA A 106 15.99 16.91 -16.96
C ALA A 106 17.01 15.76 -16.83
N LEU A 107 18.29 16.03 -17.09
CA LEU A 107 19.39 15.08 -16.85
C LEU A 107 19.52 14.70 -15.36
N GLY A 108 19.48 15.68 -14.45
CA GLY A 108 19.50 15.42 -13.01
C GLY A 108 18.32 14.59 -12.54
N ASP A 109 17.13 14.87 -13.09
CA ASP A 109 15.92 14.11 -12.79
C ASP A 109 16.00 12.67 -13.30
N LEU A 110 16.48 12.46 -14.53
CA LEU A 110 16.73 11.12 -15.10
C LEU A 110 17.71 10.30 -14.25
N VAL A 111 18.80 10.91 -13.79
CA VAL A 111 19.76 10.25 -12.89
C VAL A 111 19.11 9.89 -11.55
N SER A 112 18.25 10.75 -11.01
CA SER A 112 17.51 10.45 -9.77
C SER A 112 16.55 9.28 -9.94
N VAL A 113 15.87 9.20 -11.09
CA VAL A 113 14.93 8.12 -11.42
C VAL A 113 15.66 6.79 -11.63
N ALA A 114 16.78 6.80 -12.35
CA ALA A 114 17.61 5.62 -12.56
C ALA A 114 18.21 5.06 -11.26
N ARG A 115 18.51 5.94 -10.29
CA ARG A 115 18.96 5.53 -8.94
C ARG A 115 17.83 4.99 -8.06
N THR A 116 16.57 5.18 -8.44
CA THR A 116 15.40 4.68 -7.73
C THR A 116 14.79 3.41 -8.32
N GLN A 117 15.52 2.68 -9.19
CA GLN A 117 15.10 1.31 -9.52
C GLN A 117 15.20 0.40 -8.28
N PRO A 118 14.25 -0.54 -8.11
CA PRO A 118 14.25 -1.49 -6.99
C PRO A 118 15.41 -2.48 -7.05
#